data_AF-A0AAJ1JU77-F1
#
_entry.id   AF-A0AAJ1JU77-F1
#
_cell.length_a   1.000
_cell.length_b   1.000
_cell.length_c   1.000
_cell.angle_alpha   90.00
_cell.angle_beta   90.00
_cell.angle_gamma   90.00
#
_symmetry.space_group_name_H-M   'P 1'
#
loop_
_entity.id
_entity.type
_entity.pdbx_description
1 polymer ?
#
loop_
_entity_poly.entity_id
_entity_poly.type
_entity_poly.pdbx_seq_one_letter_code
_entity_poly.pdbx_strand_id
1 'polypeptide(L)'
;MFKIGEFSKLTQVTVRMLRYYDEIDLLKPSKIDENNGYRLYAIDQVPELQKILMLRDARFSINEIKDIMNNWDKDTLINHLEDKVKEIEKNIAIEKKRSRDIQKSISDIKESDDEFHYAVKIKQIPAMNVLSLRRIVPDFYAEGILWAEIYKYIEDIDARIKSVHMKERKTSHGIM
;
A
#
# COMPACT_ATOMS: atom_id res chain seq x y z
N MET A 1 -9.96 -9.50 -44.40
CA MET A 1 -9.69 -8.40 -43.44
C MET A 1 -11.03 -7.96 -42.85
N PHE A 2 -11.02 -7.46 -41.63
CA PHE A 2 -12.19 -7.06 -40.86
C PHE A 2 -12.14 -5.57 -40.54
N LYS A 3 -13.26 -4.86 -40.67
CA LYS A 3 -13.37 -3.51 -40.11
C LYS A 3 -13.22 -3.59 -38.60
N ILE A 4 -12.74 -2.52 -37.97
CA ILE A 4 -12.54 -2.46 -36.51
C ILE A 4 -13.79 -2.89 -35.70
N GLY A 5 -15.00 -2.61 -36.17
CA GLY A 5 -16.25 -3.05 -35.52
C GLY A 5 -16.50 -4.55 -35.63
N GLU A 6 -16.13 -5.18 -36.74
CA GLU A 6 -16.23 -6.64 -36.93
C GLU A 6 -15.15 -7.35 -36.13
N PHE A 7 -13.93 -6.83 -36.15
CA PHE A 7 -12.81 -7.35 -35.36
C PHE A 7 -13.08 -7.24 -33.85
N SER A 8 -13.73 -6.15 -33.42
CA SER A 8 -14.20 -5.96 -32.05
C SER A 8 -15.19 -7.05 -31.62
N LYS A 9 -16.17 -7.38 -32.47
CA LYS A 9 -17.13 -8.46 -32.20
C LYS A 9 -16.45 -9.83 -32.14
N LEU A 10 -15.52 -10.09 -33.06
CA LEU A 10 -14.78 -11.35 -33.13
C LEU A 10 -13.90 -11.59 -31.89
N THR A 11 -13.21 -10.56 -31.44
CA THR A 11 -12.20 -10.64 -30.37
C THR A 11 -12.75 -10.28 -28.98
N GLN A 12 -14.00 -9.81 -28.92
CA GLN A 12 -14.64 -9.26 -27.72
C GLN A 12 -13.87 -8.08 -27.09
N VAL A 13 -12.96 -7.45 -27.84
CA VAL A 13 -12.27 -6.24 -27.43
C VAL A 13 -13.04 -5.04 -27.96
N THR A 14 -13.29 -4.04 -27.13
CA THR A 14 -14.04 -2.86 -27.56
C THR A 14 -13.31 -2.09 -28.67
N VAL A 15 -14.07 -1.47 -29.59
CA VAL A 15 -13.51 -0.59 -30.63
C VAL A 15 -12.62 0.50 -30.02
N ARG A 16 -13.00 1.04 -28.85
CA ARG A 16 -12.21 2.04 -28.13
C ARG A 16 -10.82 1.50 -27.75
N MET A 17 -10.75 0.27 -27.22
CA MET A 17 -9.48 -0.35 -26.85
C MET A 17 -8.61 -0.64 -28.07
N LEU A 18 -9.19 -1.11 -29.18
CA LEU A 18 -8.45 -1.33 -30.42
C LEU A 18 -7.88 -0.01 -30.99
N ARG A 19 -8.64 1.09 -30.93
CA ARG A 19 -8.12 2.42 -31.29
C ARG A 19 -7.00 2.86 -30.37
N TYR A 20 -7.16 2.65 -29.07
CA TYR A 20 -6.12 2.97 -28.11
C TYR A 20 -4.83 2.19 -28.38
N TYR A 21 -4.91 0.88 -28.64
CA TYR A 21 -3.75 0.06 -28.98
C TYR A 21 -3.05 0.50 -30.27
N ASP A 22 -3.81 0.94 -31.27
CA ASP A 22 -3.25 1.56 -32.47
C ASP A 22 -2.55 2.89 -32.15
N GLU A 23 -3.19 3.79 -31.39
CA GLU A 23 -2.65 5.10 -30.99
C GLU A 23 -1.33 5.00 -30.21
N ILE A 24 -1.18 3.95 -29.40
CA ILE A 24 0.06 3.70 -28.64
C ILE A 24 1.04 2.77 -29.38
N ASP A 25 0.82 2.44 -30.65
CA ASP A 25 1.67 1.53 -31.43
C ASP A 25 1.82 0.12 -30.82
N LEU A 26 0.82 -0.35 -30.06
CA LEU A 26 0.83 -1.68 -29.45
C LEU A 26 0.21 -2.75 -30.35
N LEU A 27 -0.83 -2.39 -31.12
CA LEU A 27 -1.42 -3.25 -32.14
C LEU A 27 -1.97 -2.38 -33.27
N LYS A 28 -1.23 -2.30 -34.38
CA LYS A 28 -1.63 -1.50 -35.54
C LYS A 28 -2.62 -2.25 -36.42
N PRO A 29 -3.53 -1.57 -37.12
CA PRO A 29 -4.31 -2.20 -38.18
C PRO A 29 -3.37 -2.68 -39.28
N SER A 30 -3.62 -3.89 -39.81
CA SER A 30 -2.89 -4.43 -40.95
C SER A 30 -2.98 -3.52 -42.19
N LYS A 31 -4.11 -2.80 -42.36
CA LYS A 31 -4.26 -1.80 -43.43
C LYS A 31 -5.15 -0.65 -42.97
N ILE A 32 -4.87 0.54 -43.49
CA ILE A 32 -5.80 1.68 -43.48
C ILE A 32 -6.32 1.82 -44.91
N ASP A 33 -7.65 1.81 -45.08
CA ASP A 33 -8.29 2.00 -46.38
C ASP A 33 -8.08 3.44 -46.86
N GLU A 34 -7.39 3.60 -47.98
CA GLU A 34 -6.99 4.90 -48.54
C GLU A 34 -8.17 5.77 -48.96
N ASN A 35 -9.33 5.17 -49.26
CA ASN A 35 -10.49 5.90 -49.78
C ASN A 35 -11.34 6.53 -48.67
N ASN A 36 -11.29 6.00 -47.44
CA ASN A 36 -12.21 6.40 -46.36
C ASN A 36 -11.57 6.43 -44.96
N GLY A 37 -10.30 6.05 -44.84
CA GLY A 37 -9.54 6.05 -43.58
C GLY A 37 -9.97 4.95 -42.59
N TYR A 38 -10.77 3.96 -43.01
CA TYR A 38 -11.17 2.87 -42.12
C TYR A 38 -9.98 1.97 -41.78
N ARG A 39 -9.90 1.60 -40.51
CA ARG A 39 -8.94 0.63 -39.98
C ARG A 39 -9.40 -0.79 -40.28
N LEU A 40 -8.53 -1.56 -40.91
CA LEU A 40 -8.75 -2.95 -41.29
C LEU A 40 -7.74 -3.83 -40.56
N TYR A 41 -8.27 -4.79 -39.80
CA TYR A 41 -7.48 -5.79 -39.07
C TYR A 41 -7.56 -7.13 -39.78
N ALA A 42 -6.47 -7.89 -39.76
CA ALA A 42 -6.43 -9.20 -40.35
C ALA A 42 -6.58 -10.30 -39.28
N ILE A 43 -7.00 -11.51 -39.69
CA ILE A 43 -7.29 -12.61 -38.77
C ILE A 43 -6.02 -13.14 -38.08
N ASP A 44 -4.90 -13.04 -38.78
CA ASP A 44 -3.54 -13.37 -38.34
C ASP A 44 -3.03 -12.46 -37.21
N GLN A 45 -3.68 -11.32 -36.96
CA GLN A 45 -3.40 -10.44 -35.82
C GLN A 45 -4.08 -10.90 -34.53
N VAL A 46 -5.00 -11.88 -34.59
CA VAL A 46 -5.69 -12.39 -33.39
C VAL A 46 -4.70 -13.01 -32.40
N PRO A 47 -3.75 -13.88 -32.78
CA PRO A 47 -2.73 -14.39 -31.86
C PRO A 47 -1.92 -13.30 -31.16
N GLU A 48 -1.54 -12.23 -31.88
CA GLU A 48 -0.83 -11.09 -31.31
C GLU A 48 -1.69 -10.35 -30.27
N LEU A 49 -2.95 -10.08 -30.60
CA LEU A 49 -3.90 -9.49 -29.66
C LEU A 49 -4.09 -10.38 -28.42
N GLN A 50 -4.20 -11.69 -28.57
CA GLN A 50 -4.36 -12.61 -27.42
C GLN A 50 -3.17 -12.54 -26.45
N LYS A 51 -1.94 -12.39 -26.96
CA LYS A 51 -0.75 -12.17 -26.12
C LYS A 51 -0.85 -10.87 -25.33
N ILE A 52 -1.24 -9.78 -25.99
CA ILE A 52 -1.44 -8.48 -25.34
C ILE A 52 -2.51 -8.58 -24.23
N LEU A 53 -3.62 -9.25 -24.51
CA LEU A 53 -4.70 -9.45 -23.54
C LEU A 53 -4.24 -10.27 -22.33
N MET A 54 -3.48 -11.36 -22.56
CA MET A 54 -2.91 -12.18 -21.48
C MET A 54 -2.05 -11.34 -20.52
N LEU A 55 -1.15 -10.52 -21.06
CA LEU A 55 -0.28 -9.66 -20.24
C LEU A 55 -1.08 -8.56 -19.53
N ARG A 56 -2.06 -7.96 -20.21
CA ARG A 56 -2.97 -6.98 -19.59
C ARG A 56 -3.76 -7.59 -18.43
N ASP A 57 -4.28 -8.80 -18.61
CA ASP A 57 -5.08 -9.48 -17.60
C ASP A 57 -4.22 -9.91 -16.40
N ALA A 58 -2.94 -10.20 -16.63
CA ALA A 58 -1.91 -10.35 -15.60
C ALA A 58 -1.45 -9.01 -14.97
N ARG A 59 -2.09 -7.89 -15.32
CA ARG A 59 -1.83 -6.54 -14.80
C ARG A 59 -0.41 -6.03 -15.03
N PHE A 60 0.21 -6.40 -16.15
CA PHE A 60 1.37 -5.66 -16.65
C PHE A 60 0.93 -4.26 -17.10
N SER A 61 1.79 -3.28 -16.87
CA SER A 61 1.63 -1.93 -17.38
C SER A 61 1.79 -1.90 -18.90
N ILE A 62 1.24 -0.88 -19.55
CA ILE A 62 1.35 -0.74 -21.01
C ILE A 62 2.80 -0.71 -21.50
N ASN A 63 3.72 -0.13 -20.72
CA ASN A 63 5.13 -0.07 -21.08
C ASN A 63 5.76 -1.47 -21.01
N GLU A 64 5.52 -2.22 -19.93
CA GLU A 64 6.00 -3.61 -19.82
C GLU A 64 5.45 -4.50 -20.93
N ILE A 65 4.16 -4.34 -21.27
CA ILE A 65 3.55 -5.09 -22.38
C ILE A 65 4.27 -4.77 -23.69
N LYS A 66 4.55 -3.50 -23.99
CA LYS A 66 5.31 -3.12 -25.19
C LYS A 66 6.71 -3.74 -25.21
N ASP A 67 7.42 -3.67 -24.09
CA ASP A 67 8.79 -4.18 -24.00
C ASP A 67 8.84 -5.70 -24.22
N ILE A 68 7.89 -6.43 -23.63
CA ILE A 68 7.73 -7.89 -23.79
C ILE A 68 7.31 -8.23 -25.23
N MET A 69 6.37 -7.47 -25.82
CA MET A 69 5.92 -7.71 -27.20
C MET A 69 7.02 -7.44 -28.24
N ASN A 70 7.86 -6.43 -28.01
CA ASN A 70 8.99 -6.10 -28.88
C ASN A 70 10.12 -7.14 -28.79
N ASN A 71 10.29 -7.79 -27.64
CA ASN A 71 11.31 -8.80 -27.39
C ASN A 71 10.67 -10.15 -27.05
N TRP A 72 9.75 -10.61 -27.90
CA TRP A 72 9.00 -11.84 -27.65
C TRP A 72 9.92 -13.07 -27.74
N ASP A 73 10.43 -13.47 -26.58
CA ASP A 73 11.24 -14.67 -26.38
C ASP A 73 10.64 -15.52 -25.25
N LYS A 74 10.69 -16.84 -25.40
CA LYS A 74 10.04 -17.78 -24.49
C LYS A 74 10.65 -17.70 -23.09
N ASP A 75 11.97 -17.72 -22.99
CA ASP A 75 12.65 -17.77 -21.69
C ASP A 75 12.54 -16.43 -20.97
N THR A 76 12.68 -15.33 -21.72
CA THR A 76 12.47 -13.97 -21.22
C THR A 76 11.03 -13.76 -20.71
N LEU A 77 10.02 -14.23 -21.44
CA LEU A 77 8.62 -14.15 -21.01
C LEU A 77 8.37 -14.94 -19.73
N ILE A 78 8.92 -16.15 -19.62
CA ILE A 78 8.78 -16.97 -18.40
C ILE A 78 9.38 -16.21 -17.21
N ASN A 79 10.55 -15.62 -17.35
CA ASN A 79 11.17 -14.83 -16.28
C ASN A 79 10.29 -13.65 -15.86
N HIS A 80 9.73 -12.89 -16.81
CA HIS A 80 8.80 -11.79 -16.47
C HIS A 80 7.56 -12.26 -15.72
N LEU A 81 7.00 -13.41 -16.11
CA LEU A 81 5.83 -13.98 -15.44
C LEU A 81 6.17 -14.48 -14.03
N GLU A 82 7.32 -15.14 -13.84
CA GLU A 82 7.80 -15.57 -12.53
C GLU A 82 8.05 -14.39 -11.59
N ASP A 83 8.64 -13.31 -12.10
CA ASP A 83 8.83 -12.09 -11.32
C ASP A 83 7.50 -11.43 -10.95
N LYS A 84 6.52 -11.47 -11.85
CA LYS A 84 5.17 -11.00 -11.55
C LYS A 84 4.49 -11.84 -10.46
N VAL A 85 4.67 -13.16 -10.48
CA VAL A 85 4.19 -14.05 -9.42
C VAL A 85 4.83 -13.70 -8.08
N LYS A 86 6.15 -13.52 -8.02
CA LYS A 86 6.86 -13.10 -6.81
C LYS A 86 6.37 -11.75 -6.28
N GLU A 87 6.12 -10.78 -7.16
CA GLU A 87 5.56 -9.48 -6.81
C GLU A 87 4.17 -9.63 -6.16
N ILE A 88 3.30 -10.43 -6.78
CA ILE A 88 1.94 -10.70 -6.27
C ILE A 88 2.00 -11.38 -4.91
N GLU A 89 2.83 -12.41 -4.74
CA GLU A 89 2.98 -13.13 -3.46
C GLU A 89 3.48 -12.22 -2.34
N LYS A 90 4.44 -11.34 -2.64
CA LYS A 90 4.92 -10.32 -1.70
C LYS A 90 3.79 -9.38 -1.28
N ASN A 91 3.00 -8.89 -2.24
CA ASN A 91 1.87 -8.01 -1.96
C ASN A 91 0.80 -8.73 -1.12
N ILE A 92 0.49 -9.99 -1.43
CA ILE A 92 -0.42 -10.81 -0.62
C ILE A 92 0.08 -10.94 0.82
N ALA A 93 1.38 -11.15 1.05
CA ALA A 93 1.95 -11.24 2.39
C ALA A 93 1.79 -9.92 3.18
N ILE A 94 2.01 -8.77 2.52
CA ILE A 94 1.82 -7.44 3.10
C ILE A 94 0.36 -7.21 3.46
N GLU A 95 -0.57 -7.47 2.53
CA GLU A 95 -2.01 -7.29 2.78
C GLU A 95 -2.54 -8.23 3.85
N LYS A 96 -2.05 -9.48 3.91
CA LYS A 96 -2.36 -10.40 5.02
C LYS A 96 -1.86 -9.89 6.36
N LYS A 97 -0.72 -9.19 6.41
CA LYS A 97 -0.23 -8.57 7.64
C LYS A 97 -1.15 -7.41 8.04
N ARG A 98 -1.45 -6.50 7.11
CA ARG A 98 -2.38 -5.37 7.35
C ARG A 98 -3.74 -5.85 7.85
N SER A 99 -4.29 -6.90 7.25
CA SER A 99 -5.55 -7.51 7.67
C SER A 99 -5.49 -8.04 9.11
N ARG A 100 -4.40 -8.70 9.51
CA ARG A 100 -4.17 -9.16 10.89
C ARG A 100 -4.08 -7.99 11.88
N ASP A 101 -3.38 -6.93 11.51
CA ASP A 101 -3.24 -5.73 12.35
C ASP A 101 -4.62 -5.06 12.59
N ILE A 102 -5.43 -4.93 11.52
CA ILE A 102 -6.81 -4.41 11.61
C ILE A 102 -7.69 -5.33 12.47
N GLN A 103 -7.60 -6.65 12.30
CA GLN A 103 -8.36 -7.61 13.10
C GLN A 103 -8.02 -7.50 14.59
N LYS A 104 -6.73 -7.32 14.91
CA LYS A 104 -6.29 -7.08 16.28
C LYS A 104 -6.91 -5.78 16.82
N SER A 105 -6.83 -4.68 16.09
CA SER A 105 -7.46 -3.42 16.49
C SER A 105 -8.98 -3.56 16.71
N ILE A 106 -9.66 -4.35 15.88
CA ILE A 106 -11.10 -4.64 16.08
C ILE A 106 -11.32 -5.43 17.38
N SER A 107 -10.47 -6.41 17.71
CA SER A 107 -10.57 -7.16 18.98
C SER A 107 -10.33 -6.23 20.16
N ASP A 108 -9.27 -5.43 20.11
CA ASP A 108 -8.91 -4.48 21.16
C ASP A 108 -10.07 -3.49 21.43
N ILE A 109 -10.74 -3.00 20.37
CA ILE A 109 -11.91 -2.10 20.47
C ILE A 109 -13.16 -2.82 21.01
N LYS A 110 -13.34 -4.11 20.72
CA LYS A 110 -14.50 -4.89 21.19
C LYS A 110 -14.35 -5.38 22.63
N GLU A 111 -13.12 -5.69 23.03
CA GLU A 111 -12.77 -6.11 24.39
C GLU A 111 -12.63 -4.91 25.34
N SER A 112 -12.40 -3.71 24.81
CA SER A 112 -12.65 -2.48 25.56
C SER A 112 -14.16 -2.27 25.69
N ASP A 113 -14.74 -2.75 26.79
CA ASP A 113 -16.10 -2.46 27.24
C ASP A 113 -16.28 -1.00 27.72
N ASP A 114 -15.34 -0.13 27.40
CA ASP A 114 -15.32 1.25 27.86
C ASP A 114 -15.95 2.16 26.78
N GLU A 115 -17.24 2.47 26.97
CA GLU A 115 -17.61 3.88 26.94
C GLU A 115 -16.48 4.65 27.64
N PHE A 116 -15.89 5.67 27.01
CA PHE A 116 -14.91 6.55 27.66
C PHE A 116 -15.55 7.35 28.81
N HIS A 117 -16.14 6.68 29.81
CA HIS A 117 -16.28 7.19 31.14
C HIS A 117 -14.89 7.15 31.75
N TYR A 118 -14.11 8.21 31.51
CA TYR A 118 -13.10 8.57 32.49
C TYR A 118 -13.83 8.72 33.83
N ALA A 119 -13.85 7.67 34.63
CA ALA A 119 -14.37 7.70 35.99
C ALA A 119 -13.41 8.57 36.79
N VAL A 120 -13.61 9.89 36.71
CA VAL A 120 -12.83 10.89 37.43
C VAL A 120 -13.05 10.65 38.91
N LYS A 121 -12.09 9.97 39.54
CA LYS A 121 -12.06 9.78 40.98
C LYS A 121 -11.23 10.89 41.60
N ILE A 122 -11.89 11.82 42.29
CA ILE A 122 -11.21 12.81 43.11
C ILE A 122 -10.58 12.07 44.30
N LYS A 123 -9.25 12.14 44.42
CA LYS A 123 -8.48 11.59 45.54
C LYS A 123 -7.64 12.69 46.18
N GLN A 124 -7.67 12.75 47.50
CA GLN A 124 -6.72 13.56 48.27
C GLN A 124 -5.44 12.75 48.44
N ILE A 125 -4.31 13.29 47.96
CA ILE A 125 -3.01 12.63 48.02
C ILE A 125 -2.14 13.39 49.04
N PRO A 126 -1.59 12.72 50.07
CA PRO A 126 -0.72 13.37 51.05
C PRO A 126 0.61 13.80 50.41
N ALA A 127 1.29 14.76 51.05
CA ALA A 127 2.64 15.14 50.63
C ALA A 127 3.58 13.93 50.70
N MET A 128 4.34 13.72 49.63
CA MET A 128 5.30 12.62 49.54
C MET A 128 6.57 13.08 48.84
N ASN A 129 7.68 12.45 49.19
CA ASN A 129 8.94 12.65 48.50
C ASN A 129 8.86 12.02 47.12
N VAL A 130 9.27 12.76 46.10
CA VAL A 130 9.32 12.29 44.72
C VAL A 130 10.73 12.46 44.19
N LEU A 131 11.22 11.44 43.50
CA LEU A 131 12.34 11.59 42.61
C LEU A 131 11.80 12.03 41.25
N SER A 132 12.34 13.11 40.69
CA SER A 132 11.85 13.66 39.43
C SER A 132 12.99 14.02 38.50
N LEU A 133 12.84 13.70 37.22
CA LEU A 133 13.71 14.13 36.15
C LEU A 133 12.97 15.12 35.26
N ARG A 134 13.63 16.22 34.87
CA ARG A 134 13.08 17.23 33.99
C ARG A 134 14.02 17.52 32.83
N ARG A 135 13.52 17.36 31.61
CA ARG A 135 14.18 17.73 30.35
C ARG A 135 13.14 18.23 29.35
N ILE A 136 13.63 18.86 28.28
CA ILE A 136 12.85 19.13 27.07
C ILE A 136 13.08 17.93 26.15
N VAL A 137 11.99 17.31 25.70
CA VAL A 137 12.02 16.22 24.70
C VAL A 137 11.37 16.70 23.40
N PRO A 138 11.74 16.13 22.23
CA PRO A 138 11.24 16.58 20.93
C PRO A 138 9.71 16.46 20.78
N ASP A 139 9.12 15.39 21.32
CA ASP A 139 7.70 15.10 21.30
C ASP A 139 7.29 14.20 22.48
N PHE A 140 5.98 13.94 22.62
CA PHE A 140 5.43 13.12 23.69
C PHE A 140 5.95 11.67 23.67
N TYR A 141 6.12 11.09 22.48
CA TYR A 141 6.56 9.70 22.34
C TYR A 141 8.05 9.51 22.68
N ALA A 142 8.81 10.61 22.74
CA ALA A 142 10.20 10.62 23.18
C ALA A 142 10.40 10.55 24.71
N GLU A 143 9.32 10.46 25.52
CA GLU A 143 9.42 10.37 26.99
C GLU A 143 10.22 9.16 27.49
N GLY A 144 10.30 8.09 26.70
CA GLY A 144 11.08 6.88 27.00
C GLY A 144 12.56 7.17 27.31
N ILE A 145 13.10 8.25 26.74
CA ILE A 145 14.47 8.71 27.02
C ILE A 145 14.63 9.10 28.49
N LEU A 146 13.64 9.79 29.05
CA LEU A 146 13.65 10.24 30.45
C LEU A 146 13.43 9.08 31.41
N TRP A 147 12.61 8.10 31.01
CA TRP A 147 12.43 6.87 31.77
C TRP A 147 13.74 6.08 31.87
N ALA A 148 14.44 5.88 30.76
CA ALA A 148 15.72 5.19 30.78
C ALA A 148 16.76 5.90 31.67
N GLU A 149 16.83 7.24 31.61
CA GLU A 149 17.75 8.03 32.44
C GLU A 149 17.42 7.93 33.93
N ILE A 150 16.15 8.08 34.32
CA ILE A 150 15.77 8.02 35.74
C ILE A 150 15.91 6.60 36.29
N TYR A 151 15.55 5.55 35.52
CA TYR A 151 15.71 4.16 35.97
C TYR A 151 17.17 3.80 36.18
N LYS A 152 18.06 4.21 35.27
CA LYS A 152 19.50 4.02 35.46
C LYS A 152 19.99 4.69 36.75
N TYR A 153 19.56 5.92 36.99
CA TYR A 153 19.90 6.63 38.23
C TYR A 153 19.37 5.91 39.49
N ILE A 154 18.16 5.34 39.42
CA ILE A 154 17.55 4.58 40.53
C ILE A 154 18.34 3.30 40.83
N GLU A 155 18.78 2.58 39.79
CA GLU A 155 19.65 1.40 39.91
C GLU A 155 20.99 1.76 40.56
N ASP A 156 21.60 2.87 40.15
CA ASP A 156 22.90 3.32 40.67
C ASP A 156 22.85 3.65 42.18
N ILE A 157 21.70 4.07 42.70
CA ILE A 157 21.52 4.45 44.12
C ILE A 157 20.85 3.38 44.98
N ASP A 158 20.57 2.19 44.43
CA ASP A 158 19.82 1.08 45.07
C ASP A 158 18.53 1.55 45.77
N ALA A 159 17.80 2.49 45.14
CA ALA A 159 16.62 3.09 45.74
C ALA A 159 15.39 2.17 45.60
N ARG A 160 14.73 1.89 46.74
CA ARG A 160 13.45 1.16 46.76
C ARG A 160 12.28 2.08 46.43
N ILE A 161 11.71 1.95 45.23
CA ILE A 161 10.54 2.71 44.80
C ILE A 161 9.26 2.02 45.23
N LYS A 162 8.44 2.73 46.03
CA LYS A 162 7.13 2.23 46.47
C LYS A 162 6.03 2.36 45.40
N SER A 163 6.13 3.36 44.51
CA SER A 163 5.21 3.55 43.38
C SER A 163 5.74 4.59 42.40
N VAL A 164 5.38 4.45 41.12
CA VAL A 164 5.66 5.43 40.06
C VAL A 164 4.36 6.19 39.76
N HIS A 165 4.37 7.52 39.89
CA HIS A 165 3.22 8.37 39.61
C HIS A 165 3.59 9.47 38.63
N MET A 166 2.86 9.56 37.52
CA MET A 166 3.04 10.59 36.50
C MET A 166 2.16 11.80 36.83
N LYS A 167 2.75 12.99 36.90
CA LYS A 167 1.99 14.24 37.03
C LYS A 167 2.49 15.22 35.97
N GLU A 168 1.74 15.32 34.89
CA GLU A 168 1.99 16.30 33.83
C GLU A 168 1.70 17.72 34.36
N ARG A 169 2.62 18.65 34.10
CA ARG A 169 2.27 20.07 34.06
C ARG A 169 2.13 20.44 32.59
N LYS A 170 0.89 20.53 32.09
CA LYS A 170 0.62 21.23 30.83
C LYS A 170 1.07 22.68 31.01
N THR A 171 2.24 23.03 30.51
CA THR A 171 2.58 24.43 30.26
C THR A 171 1.79 24.86 29.04
N SER A 172 0.67 25.53 29.30
CA SER A 172 -0.11 26.28 28.33
C SER A 172 0.82 27.27 27.61
N HIS A 173 1.26 26.92 26.40
CA HIS A 173 1.62 27.93 25.41
C HIS A 173 0.46 27.96 24.43
N GLY A 174 -0.47 28.88 24.69
CA GLY A 174 -1.36 29.37 23.66
C GLY A 174 -0.47 30.06 22.62
N ILE A 175 -0.35 29.42 21.46
CA ILE A 175 0.09 30.09 20.25
C ILE A 175 -1.19 30.38 19.48
N MET A 176 -1.39 31.68 19.29
CA MET A 176 -2.40 32.31 18.44
C MET A 176 -2.17 31.91 16.97
#